data_AF-A0A954I4M3-F1
#
_entry.id   AF-A0A954I4M3-F1
#
_cell.length_a   1.000
_cell.length_b   1.000
_cell.length_c   1.000
_cell.angle_alpha   90.00
_cell.angle_beta   90.00
_cell.angle_gamma   90.00
#
_symmetry.space_group_name_H-M   'P 1'
#
loop_
_entity.id
_entity.type
_entity.pdbx_description
1 polymer ?
#
loop_
_entity_poly.entity_id
_entity_poly.type
_entity_poly.pdbx_seq_one_letter_code
_entity_poly.pdbx_strand_id
1 'polypeptide(L)'
;LSSTNRVGIHFGNAEFELQSFDLFVRDAETSATTPPTAVAPFDAAAAKAHQEAWAKYLGEPVVTTNSIGMQLAVIPPGKFMMGDGDNLVDVTLTRPFRLGVHEVAQGQWKEVMDGAEPWKGQRGVIEGDDVAASYVSWTDAVAFCRRLTDRERSAGRLQDGWKYRLPTE
;
A
#
# COMPACT_ATOMS: atom_id res chain seq x y z
N LEU A 1 -71.04 6.93 39.77
CA LEU A 1 -70.24 7.75 40.71
C LEU A 1 -68.88 7.05 40.91
N SER A 2 -67.78 7.73 40.53
CA SER A 2 -66.33 7.44 40.73
C SER A 2 -65.78 6.10 40.20
N SER A 3 -64.91 6.05 39.16
CA SER A 3 -63.48 6.46 39.06
C SER A 3 -62.58 5.74 40.09
N THR A 4 -61.38 5.19 39.84
CA THR A 4 -60.50 4.87 38.69
C THR A 4 -59.32 4.10 39.33
N ASN A 5 -58.75 3.08 38.67
CA ASN A 5 -57.28 2.94 38.67
C ASN A 5 -56.78 2.00 37.56
N ARG A 6 -55.88 2.56 36.73
CA ARG A 6 -55.06 1.87 35.72
C ARG A 6 -53.80 1.32 36.38
N VAL A 7 -53.36 0.12 35.98
CA VAL A 7 -51.96 -0.31 36.05
C VAL A 7 -51.61 -0.93 34.70
N GLY A 8 -50.46 -0.51 34.17
CA GLY A 8 -50.01 -0.73 32.79
C GLY A 8 -49.61 -2.16 32.47
N ILE A 9 -49.64 -2.44 31.17
CA ILE A 9 -49.32 -3.71 30.53
C ILE A 9 -47.91 -3.57 29.95
N HIS A 10 -46.97 -4.43 30.37
CA HIS A 10 -45.75 -4.72 29.63
C HIS A 10 -45.63 -6.24 29.52
N PHE A 11 -46.02 -6.79 28.37
CA PHE A 11 -45.71 -8.16 27.99
C PHE A 11 -44.34 -8.21 27.34
N GLY A 12 -43.53 -9.17 27.78
CA GLY A 12 -42.23 -9.49 27.23
C GLY A 12 -42.31 -10.33 25.95
N ASN A 13 -41.11 -10.73 25.53
CA ASN A 13 -40.77 -11.72 24.50
C ASN A 13 -41.22 -11.38 23.08
N ALA A 14 -40.28 -10.82 22.30
CA ALA A 14 -40.25 -11.02 20.87
C ALA A 14 -39.07 -11.95 20.55
N GLU A 15 -39.43 -13.12 20.03
CA GLU A 15 -38.59 -14.14 19.46
C GLU A 15 -37.73 -13.54 18.33
N PHE A 16 -36.42 -13.79 18.34
CA PHE A 16 -35.57 -13.51 17.19
C PHE A 16 -35.78 -14.65 16.18
N GLU A 17 -36.74 -14.43 15.29
CA GLU A 17 -37.03 -15.28 14.16
C GLU A 17 -35.86 -15.22 13.15
N LEU A 18 -35.19 -16.36 12.96
CA LEU A 18 -34.26 -16.56 11.86
C LEU A 18 -35.05 -16.60 10.55
N GLN A 19 -35.16 -15.45 9.89
CA GLN A 19 -35.57 -15.39 8.48
C GLN A 19 -34.39 -14.93 7.62
N SER A 20 -34.02 -15.83 6.71
CA SER A 20 -33.05 -15.69 5.65
C SER A 20 -33.13 -14.33 4.94
N PHE A 21 -32.06 -13.55 5.04
CA PHE A 21 -31.77 -12.44 4.13
C PHE A 21 -30.58 -12.82 3.23
N ASP A 22 -30.80 -13.87 2.44
CA ASP A 22 -30.09 -14.07 1.18
C ASP A 22 -30.60 -13.03 0.16
N LEU A 23 -30.09 -11.79 0.21
CA LEU A 23 -30.04 -10.91 -0.96
C LEU A 23 -29.20 -9.64 -0.71
N PHE A 24 -27.89 -9.79 -0.57
CA PHE A 24 -27.01 -8.84 -1.25
C PHE A 24 -26.14 -9.66 -2.18
N VAL A 25 -26.55 -9.61 -3.44
CA VAL A 25 -25.79 -10.08 -4.59
C VAL A 25 -24.34 -9.67 -4.38
N ARG A 26 -23.47 -10.66 -4.19
CA ARG A 26 -22.06 -10.53 -4.53
C ARG A 26 -22.06 -10.17 -6.01
N ASP A 27 -22.07 -8.88 -6.32
CA ASP A 27 -21.94 -8.42 -7.68
C ASP A 27 -20.61 -8.94 -8.20
N ALA A 28 -20.76 -9.91 -9.10
CA ALA A 28 -19.79 -10.46 -10.02
C ALA A 28 -18.42 -10.82 -9.41
N GLU A 29 -18.20 -12.13 -9.30
CA GLU A 29 -16.93 -12.72 -9.72
C GLU A 29 -16.50 -12.10 -11.06
N THR A 30 -15.73 -11.01 -11.00
CA THR A 30 -15.02 -10.54 -12.16
C THR A 30 -13.89 -11.54 -12.30
N SER A 31 -14.05 -12.51 -13.19
CA SER A 31 -12.96 -13.32 -13.70
C SER A 31 -11.92 -12.34 -14.25
N ALA A 32 -10.95 -11.99 -13.42
CA ALA A 32 -10.01 -10.93 -13.72
C ALA A 32 -9.00 -11.50 -14.72
N THR A 33 -9.34 -11.41 -16.00
CA THR A 33 -8.37 -11.54 -17.07
C THR A 33 -7.21 -10.59 -16.77
N THR A 34 -5.98 -11.09 -16.81
CA THR A 34 -4.77 -10.32 -16.52
C THR A 34 -4.76 -9.02 -17.34
N PRO A 35 -4.55 -7.84 -16.72
CA PRO A 35 -4.51 -6.57 -17.44
C PRO A 35 -3.34 -6.51 -18.43
N PRO A 36 -3.41 -5.66 -19.47
CA PRO A 36 -2.31 -5.47 -20.41
C PRO A 36 -1.08 -4.87 -19.72
N THR A 37 0.10 -5.27 -20.19
CA THR A 37 1.39 -4.67 -19.79
C THR A 37 1.54 -3.26 -20.36
N ALA A 38 2.15 -2.35 -19.61
CA ALA A 38 2.42 -0.99 -20.05
C ALA A 38 3.65 -0.96 -20.99
N VAL A 39 3.45 -0.71 -22.29
CA VAL A 39 4.54 -0.63 -23.28
C VAL A 39 4.74 0.82 -23.69
N ALA A 40 5.87 1.42 -23.34
CA ALA A 40 6.21 2.80 -23.68
C ALA A 40 6.56 2.95 -25.18
N PRO A 41 6.36 4.13 -25.80
CA PRO A 41 5.90 5.39 -25.19
C PRO A 41 4.37 5.47 -25.02
N PHE A 42 3.93 6.12 -23.95
CA PHE A 42 2.53 6.47 -23.69
C PHE A 42 2.44 7.77 -22.89
N ASP A 43 1.26 8.40 -22.86
CA ASP A 43 1.03 9.63 -22.10
C ASP A 43 0.62 9.37 -20.64
N ALA A 44 0.47 10.44 -19.85
CA ALA A 44 0.09 10.34 -18.45
C ALA A 44 -1.30 9.68 -18.23
N ALA A 45 -2.23 9.83 -19.18
CA ALA A 45 -3.57 9.25 -19.07
C ALA A 45 -3.52 7.72 -19.24
N ALA A 46 -2.78 7.24 -20.23
CA ALA A 46 -2.51 5.83 -20.42
C ALA A 46 -1.72 5.22 -19.26
N ALA A 47 -0.73 5.95 -18.72
CA ALA A 47 0.01 5.54 -17.51
C ALA A 47 -0.94 5.29 -16.33
N LYS A 48 -1.83 6.24 -16.06
CA LYS A 48 -2.83 6.15 -14.99
C LYS A 48 -3.79 4.99 -15.22
N ALA A 49 -4.27 4.79 -16.45
CA ALA A 49 -5.17 3.69 -16.79
C ALA A 49 -4.52 2.31 -16.54
N HIS A 50 -3.23 2.15 -16.87
CA HIS A 50 -2.50 0.93 -16.55
C HIS A 50 -2.36 0.72 -15.03
N GLN A 51 -2.03 1.76 -14.27
CA GLN A 51 -1.96 1.66 -12.80
C GLN A 51 -3.30 1.26 -12.18
N GLU A 52 -4.40 1.88 -12.62
CA GLU A 52 -5.75 1.58 -12.13
C GLU A 52 -6.18 0.14 -12.46
N ALA A 53 -5.93 -0.31 -13.68
CA ALA A 53 -6.26 -1.68 -14.10
C ALA A 53 -5.48 -2.73 -13.28
N TRP A 54 -4.20 -2.49 -13.04
CA TRP A 54 -3.36 -3.39 -12.23
C TRP A 54 -3.68 -3.32 -10.74
N ALA A 55 -3.98 -2.14 -10.19
CA ALA A 55 -4.42 -2.00 -8.81
C ALA A 55 -5.75 -2.75 -8.57
N LYS A 56 -6.71 -2.63 -9.51
CA LYS A 56 -7.96 -3.41 -9.49
C LYS A 56 -7.70 -4.92 -9.56
N TYR A 57 -6.81 -5.37 -10.43
CA TYR A 57 -6.44 -6.80 -10.54
C TYR A 57 -5.80 -7.34 -9.25
N LEU A 58 -4.99 -6.52 -8.57
CA LEU A 58 -4.36 -6.85 -7.29
C LEU A 58 -5.31 -6.72 -6.08
N GLY A 59 -6.51 -6.17 -6.28
CA GLY A 59 -7.48 -5.93 -5.21
C GLY A 59 -7.06 -4.84 -4.23
N GLU A 60 -6.30 -3.83 -4.69
CA GLU A 60 -5.74 -2.77 -3.84
C GLU A 60 -5.90 -1.37 -4.47
N PRO A 61 -5.79 -0.28 -3.68
CA PRO A 61 -5.77 1.06 -4.25
C PRO A 61 -4.45 1.33 -5.00
N VAL A 62 -4.50 2.24 -5.98
CA VAL A 62 -3.31 2.65 -6.76
C VAL A 62 -2.17 3.11 -5.85
N VAL A 63 -2.49 3.82 -4.77
CA VAL A 63 -1.56 4.20 -3.71
C VAL A 63 -2.06 3.63 -2.40
N THR A 64 -1.19 2.89 -1.70
CA THR A 64 -1.45 2.35 -0.36
C THR A 64 -0.52 3.02 0.64
N THR A 65 -1.03 3.37 1.82
CA THR A 65 -0.21 3.83 2.94
C THR A 65 0.07 2.67 3.88
N ASN A 66 1.34 2.39 4.18
CA ASN A 66 1.73 1.31 5.09
C ASN A 66 1.69 1.75 6.57
N SER A 67 2.12 0.87 7.50
CA SER A 67 1.98 1.13 8.93
C SER A 67 2.90 2.23 9.50
N ILE A 68 3.83 2.75 8.70
CA ILE A 68 4.72 3.87 9.07
C ILE A 68 4.40 5.14 8.27
N GLY A 69 3.26 5.18 7.58
CA GLY A 69 2.84 6.35 6.81
C GLY A 69 3.52 6.50 5.43
N MET A 70 4.29 5.51 4.96
CA MET A 70 4.84 5.56 3.60
C MET A 70 3.75 5.26 2.57
N GLN A 71 3.68 6.11 1.55
CA GLN A 71 2.85 5.90 0.37
C GLN A 71 3.58 5.06 -0.67
N LEU A 72 2.91 4.01 -1.15
CA LEU A 72 3.44 3.06 -2.13
C LEU A 72 2.49 2.99 -3.32
N ALA A 73 2.98 3.36 -4.51
CA ALA A 73 2.21 3.31 -5.75
C ALA A 73 2.39 1.99 -6.48
N VAL A 74 1.32 1.41 -7.01
CA VAL A 74 1.36 0.25 -7.90
C VAL A 74 2.04 0.62 -9.21
N ILE A 75 3.03 -0.17 -9.60
CA ILE A 75 3.72 -0.07 -10.89
C ILE A 75 3.38 -1.32 -11.69
N PRO A 76 2.74 -1.18 -12.87
CA PRO A 76 2.36 -2.30 -13.70
C PRO A 76 3.60 -2.99 -14.31
N PRO A 77 3.51 -4.28 -14.68
CA PRO A 77 4.45 -4.88 -15.62
C PRO A 77 4.47 -4.08 -16.92
N GLY A 78 5.62 -4.02 -17.57
CA GLY A 78 5.79 -3.17 -18.72
C GLY A 78 7.14 -3.28 -19.41
N LYS A 79 7.26 -2.56 -20.52
CA LYS A 79 8.49 -2.43 -21.29
C LYS A 79 8.79 -0.97 -21.55
N PHE A 80 10.04 -0.58 -21.36
CA PHE A 80 10.50 0.77 -21.62
C PHE A 80 12.00 0.78 -21.94
N MET A 81 12.45 1.83 -22.60
CA MET A 81 13.87 2.09 -22.82
C MET A 81 14.42 2.85 -21.61
N MET A 82 15.52 2.37 -21.04
CA MET A 82 16.27 3.05 -19.98
C MET A 82 17.63 3.50 -20.50
N GLY A 83 18.10 4.66 -20.04
CA GLY A 83 19.39 5.24 -20.44
C GLY A 83 19.24 6.36 -21.47
N ASP A 84 20.37 6.81 -21.99
CA ASP A 84 20.47 7.90 -22.96
C ASP A 84 21.54 7.60 -24.03
N GLY A 85 21.38 8.21 -25.21
CA GLY A 85 22.31 8.07 -26.32
C GLY A 85 22.62 6.62 -26.68
N ASP A 86 23.91 6.27 -26.66
CA ASP A 86 24.41 4.92 -26.98
C ASP A 86 24.20 3.90 -25.85
N ASN A 87 23.75 4.33 -24.66
CA ASN A 87 23.52 3.46 -23.50
C ASN A 87 22.03 3.09 -23.31
N LEU A 88 21.24 3.17 -24.37
CA LEU A 88 19.83 2.77 -24.33
C LEU A 88 19.70 1.24 -24.21
N VAL A 89 18.98 0.80 -23.19
CA VAL A 89 18.71 -0.61 -22.91
C VAL A 89 17.20 -0.86 -22.83
N ASP A 90 16.75 -1.95 -23.47
CA ASP A 90 15.39 -2.47 -23.34
C ASP A 90 15.19 -3.11 -21.96
N VAL A 91 14.31 -2.53 -21.15
CA VAL A 91 13.93 -3.06 -19.83
C VAL A 91 12.54 -3.67 -19.89
N THR A 92 12.41 -4.91 -19.43
CA THR A 92 11.12 -5.60 -19.28
C THR A 92 10.85 -5.94 -17.82
N LEU A 93 9.80 -5.34 -17.26
CA LEU A 93 9.26 -5.66 -15.94
C LEU A 93 8.14 -6.69 -16.11
N THR A 94 8.37 -7.91 -15.64
CA THR A 94 7.45 -9.05 -15.87
C THR A 94 6.35 -9.19 -14.80
N ARG A 95 6.50 -8.50 -13.67
CA ARG A 95 5.57 -8.57 -12.53
C ARG A 95 5.28 -7.16 -12.00
N PRO A 96 4.07 -6.92 -11.47
CA PRO A 96 3.79 -5.66 -10.80
C PRO A 96 4.63 -5.58 -9.53
N PHE A 97 4.94 -4.36 -9.13
CA PHE A 97 5.55 -4.07 -7.84
C PHE A 97 4.99 -2.76 -7.30
N ARG A 98 5.36 -2.42 -6.06
CA ARG A 98 5.03 -1.12 -5.47
C ARG A 98 6.29 -0.30 -5.29
N LEU A 99 6.23 0.99 -5.58
CA LEU A 99 7.34 1.92 -5.42
C LEU A 99 6.97 3.01 -4.42
N GLY A 100 7.93 3.39 -3.57
CA GLY A 100 7.78 4.56 -2.70
C GLY A 100 7.47 5.80 -3.53
N VAL A 101 6.42 6.52 -3.16
CA VAL A 101 6.04 7.78 -3.82
C VAL A 101 7.05 8.90 -3.50
N HIS A 102 7.66 8.81 -2.32
CA HIS A 102 8.69 9.72 -1.84
C HIS A 102 9.89 8.95 -1.30
N GLU A 103 11.01 9.64 -1.11
CA GLU A 103 12.11 9.15 -0.31
C GLU A 103 11.63 8.79 1.11
N VAL A 104 12.35 7.86 1.75
CA VAL A 104 12.09 7.51 3.15
C VAL A 104 12.37 8.73 4.02
N ALA A 105 11.38 9.16 4.79
CA ALA A 105 11.51 10.30 5.69
C ALA A 105 12.26 9.92 6.98
N GLN A 106 12.88 10.89 7.65
CA GLN A 106 13.66 10.67 8.88
C GLN A 106 12.80 10.08 10.00
N GLY A 107 11.54 10.50 10.13
CA GLY A 107 10.59 9.94 11.10
C GLY A 107 10.32 8.45 10.83
N GLN A 108 10.08 8.11 9.57
CA GLN A 108 9.85 6.73 9.11
C GLN A 108 11.08 5.85 9.35
N TRP A 109 12.27 6.38 9.05
CA TRP A 109 13.53 5.70 9.30
C TRP A 109 13.71 5.41 10.80
N LYS A 110 13.59 6.43 11.65
CA LYS A 110 13.70 6.30 13.10
C LYS A 110 12.74 5.25 13.66
N GLU A 111 11.50 5.22 13.17
CA GLU A 111 10.50 4.26 13.63
C GLU A 111 10.89 2.79 13.36
N VAL A 112 11.56 2.52 12.23
CA VAL A 112 11.97 1.15 11.84
C VAL A 112 13.36 0.79 12.37
N MET A 113 14.24 1.79 12.54
CA MET A 113 15.66 1.62 12.83
C MET A 113 16.01 1.98 14.29
N ASP A 114 15.07 1.74 15.22
CA ASP A 114 15.24 1.93 16.67
C ASP A 114 15.75 3.34 17.04
N GLY A 115 15.24 4.36 16.36
CA GLY A 115 15.61 5.76 16.59
C GLY A 115 16.96 6.17 16.03
N ALA A 116 17.59 5.38 15.15
CA ALA A 116 18.87 5.76 14.53
C ALA A 116 18.76 7.04 13.67
N GLU A 117 19.75 7.93 13.80
CA GLU A 117 19.80 9.23 13.13
C GLU A 117 21.19 9.47 12.49
N PRO A 118 21.60 8.73 11.44
CA PRO A 118 22.94 8.83 10.87
C PRO A 118 23.29 10.22 10.30
N TRP A 119 22.27 11.01 9.97
CA TRP A 119 22.38 12.39 9.50
C TRP A 119 22.67 13.41 10.62
N LYS A 120 22.50 13.05 11.89
CA LYS A 120 22.62 13.97 13.02
C LYS A 120 24.05 14.51 13.16
N GLY A 121 24.17 15.83 13.24
CA GLY A 121 25.46 16.51 13.33
C GLY A 121 26.26 16.56 12.01
N GLN A 122 25.70 16.06 10.90
CA GLN A 122 26.33 16.20 9.58
C GLN A 122 26.13 17.62 9.04
N ARG A 123 27.12 18.12 8.32
CA ARG A 123 27.09 19.49 7.80
C ARG A 123 26.09 19.60 6.65
N GLY A 124 25.20 20.58 6.71
CA GLY A 124 24.24 20.86 5.65
C GLY A 124 23.02 19.93 5.62
N VAL A 125 22.79 19.17 6.68
CA VAL A 125 21.57 18.39 6.88
C VAL A 125 20.47 19.27 7.45
N ILE A 126 19.25 19.08 6.93
CA ILE A 126 18.03 19.56 7.56
C ILE A 126 17.46 18.40 8.38
N GLU A 127 17.21 18.62 9.66
CA GLU A 127 16.59 17.62 10.55
C GLU A 127 15.09 17.86 10.65
N GLY A 128 14.30 16.80 10.56
CA GLY A 128 12.84 16.86 10.69
C GLY A 128 12.18 15.58 10.21
N ASP A 129 11.08 15.17 10.85
CA ASP A 129 10.46 13.86 10.61
C ASP A 129 10.00 13.65 9.16
N ASP A 130 9.60 14.72 8.48
CA ASP A 130 9.15 14.73 7.09
C ASP A 130 10.29 15.00 6.07
N VAL A 131 11.53 15.14 6.53
CA VAL A 131 12.70 15.34 5.67
C VAL A 131 13.24 13.98 5.24
N ALA A 132 13.80 13.87 4.04
CA ALA A 132 14.44 12.63 3.59
C ALA A 132 15.59 12.20 4.54
N ALA A 133 15.60 10.90 4.88
CA ALA A 133 16.72 10.29 5.57
C ALA A 133 17.96 10.29 4.65
N SER A 134 19.06 10.83 5.14
CA SER A 134 20.32 10.95 4.42
C SER A 134 21.48 10.39 5.25
N TYR A 135 22.67 10.29 4.65
CA TYR A 135 23.84 9.68 5.28
C TYR A 135 23.63 8.22 5.72
N VAL A 136 22.66 7.53 5.11
CA VAL A 136 22.38 6.12 5.33
C VAL A 136 23.29 5.26 4.46
N SER A 137 23.86 4.20 5.02
CA SER A 137 24.62 3.24 4.22
C SER A 137 23.68 2.31 3.45
N TRP A 138 24.16 1.72 2.35
CA TRP A 138 23.40 0.70 1.62
C TRP A 138 23.02 -0.48 2.53
N THR A 139 23.93 -0.89 3.41
CA THR A 139 23.71 -1.96 4.39
C THR A 139 22.56 -1.62 5.34
N ASP A 140 22.52 -0.39 5.84
CA ASP A 140 21.44 0.06 6.73
C ASP A 140 20.11 0.18 5.97
N ALA A 141 20.14 0.63 4.72
CA ALA A 141 18.94 0.70 3.89
C ALA A 141 18.35 -0.70 3.61
N VAL A 142 19.21 -1.70 3.39
CA VAL A 142 18.79 -3.11 3.31
C VAL A 142 18.24 -3.61 4.65
N ALA A 143 18.86 -3.22 5.77
CA ALA A 143 18.37 -3.57 7.10
C ALA A 143 16.98 -2.95 7.37
N PHE A 144 16.76 -1.68 6.98
CA PHE A 144 15.46 -1.02 7.03
C PHE A 144 14.40 -1.82 6.25
N CYS A 145 14.68 -2.19 5.00
CA CYS A 145 13.75 -2.99 4.20
C CYS A 145 13.42 -4.35 4.84
N ARG A 146 14.41 -5.04 5.43
CA ARG A 146 14.20 -6.32 6.11
C ARG A 146 13.32 -6.14 7.35
N ARG A 147 13.65 -5.20 8.23
CA ARG A 147 12.87 -4.92 9.44
C ARG A 147 11.42 -4.52 9.12
N LEU A 148 11.22 -3.68 8.11
CA LEU A 148 9.88 -3.30 7.68
C LEU A 148 9.10 -4.50 7.10
N THR A 149 9.77 -5.37 6.34
CA THR A 149 9.17 -6.62 5.84
C THR A 149 8.71 -7.51 7.00
N ASP A 150 9.58 -7.75 7.99
CA ASP A 150 9.28 -8.61 9.13
C ASP A 150 8.16 -8.02 9.99
N ARG A 151 8.18 -6.71 10.23
CA ARG A 151 7.13 -5.98 10.95
C ARG A 151 5.76 -6.10 10.27
N GLU A 152 5.69 -5.85 8.97
CA GLU A 152 4.43 -5.89 8.22
C GLU A 152 3.89 -7.32 8.06
N ARG A 153 4.79 -8.30 7.85
CA ARG A 153 4.42 -9.71 7.75
C ARG A 153 3.93 -10.26 9.10
N SER A 154 4.64 -9.98 10.18
CA SER A 154 4.25 -10.44 11.52
C SER A 154 2.90 -9.86 11.96
N ALA A 155 2.51 -8.71 11.42
CA ALA A 155 1.22 -8.10 11.66
C ALA A 155 0.13 -8.47 10.64
N GLY A 156 0.41 -9.40 9.70
CA GLY A 156 -0.55 -9.85 8.70
C GLY A 156 -0.91 -8.82 7.62
N ARG A 157 -0.13 -7.74 7.48
CA ARG A 157 -0.38 -6.66 6.50
C ARG A 157 0.38 -6.83 5.19
N LEU A 158 1.36 -7.74 5.17
CA LEU A 158 2.14 -8.08 3.99
C LEU A 158 1.80 -9.48 3.50
N GLN A 159 1.25 -9.56 2.29
CA GLN A 159 0.89 -10.84 1.65
C GLN A 159 2.13 -11.71 1.40
N ASP A 160 1.92 -13.02 1.32
CA ASP A 160 2.98 -13.97 0.97
C ASP A 160 3.63 -13.64 -0.38
N GLY A 161 4.96 -13.81 -0.46
CA GLY A 161 5.75 -13.47 -1.64
C GLY A 161 6.12 -11.99 -1.78
N TRP A 162 5.49 -11.08 -1.03
CA TRP A 162 5.87 -9.67 -0.99
C TRP A 162 6.95 -9.39 0.04
N LYS A 163 7.85 -8.45 -0.28
CA LYS A 163 8.88 -7.92 0.61
C LYS A 163 9.27 -6.50 0.20
N TYR A 164 9.66 -5.70 1.17
CA TYR A 164 10.34 -4.43 0.91
C TYR A 164 11.78 -4.72 0.52
N ARG A 165 12.28 -4.00 -0.48
CA ARG A 165 13.67 -4.08 -0.95
C ARG A 165 14.04 -2.78 -1.67
N LEU A 166 15.34 -2.55 -1.83
CA LEU A 166 15.83 -1.50 -2.70
C LEU A 166 15.49 -1.82 -4.17
N PRO A 167 15.25 -0.79 -5.00
CA PRO A 167 15.22 -0.93 -6.45
C PRO A 167 16.52 -1.57 -6.97
N THR A 168 16.40 -2.24 -8.11
CA THR A 168 17.56 -2.67 -8.90
C THR A 168 17.82 -1.61 -9.95
N GLU A 169 19.10 -1.31 -10.19
CA GLU A 169 19.54 -0.58 -11.39
C GLU A 169 19.43 -1.47 -12.63
#